data_AF-A0A432YEX2-F1
#
_entry.id   AF-A0A432YEX2-F1
#
_cell.length_a   1.000
_cell.length_b   1.000
_cell.length_c   1.000
_cell.angle_alpha   90.00
_cell.angle_beta   90.00
_cell.angle_gamma   90.00
#
_symmetry.space_group_name_H-M   'P 1'
#
loop_
_entity.id
_entity.type
_entity.pdbx_description
1 polymer ?
#
loop_
_entity_poly.entity_id
_entity_poly.type
_entity_poly.pdbx_seq_one_letter_code
_entity_poly.pdbx_strand_id
1 'polypeptide(L)'
;MVANEQIYQRLRQQIAALRREIIALNVSEEQFVDWFDAQLFRTTHSAPEHYCDELAQNVSQLERSSRSDQQQWLALRIEQQMLALTRALAYFQRKT
;
A
#
# COMPACT_ATOMS: atom_id res chain seq x y z
N MET A 1 22.43 6.55 -10.82
CA MET A 1 21.72 5.30 -10.48
C MET A 1 21.40 5.16 -8.99
N VAL A 2 22.23 5.67 -8.06
CA VAL A 2 22.03 5.58 -6.60
C VAL A 2 20.70 6.17 -6.08
N ALA A 3 20.18 7.23 -6.71
CA ALA A 3 18.95 7.90 -6.27
C ALA A 3 17.69 7.02 -6.37
N ASN A 4 17.63 6.11 -7.35
CA ASN A 4 16.46 5.25 -7.55
C ASN A 4 16.37 4.13 -6.49
N GLU A 5 17.51 3.52 -6.15
CA GLU A 5 17.56 2.46 -5.13
C GLU A 5 17.11 2.98 -3.76
N GLN A 6 17.49 4.20 -3.40
CA GLN A 6 17.06 4.83 -2.15
C GLN A 6 15.55 5.07 -2.09
N ILE A 7 14.90 5.39 -3.21
CA ILE A 7 13.45 5.59 -3.28
C ILE A 7 12.72 4.28 -3.02
N TYR A 8 13.13 3.19 -3.67
CA TYR A 8 12.50 1.88 -3.46
C TYR A 8 12.66 1.38 -2.02
N GLN A 9 13.83 1.60 -1.41
CA GLN A 9 14.03 1.28 0.01
C GLN A 9 13.12 2.08 0.93
N ARG A 10 12.96 3.40 0.69
CA ARG A 10 12.02 4.23 1.45
C ARG A 10 10.58 3.76 1.30
N LEU A 11 10.14 3.42 0.08
CA LEU A 11 8.80 2.88 -0.16
C LEU A 11 8.58 1.57 0.60
N ARG A 12 9.55 0.65 0.56
CA ARG A 12 9.47 -0.62 1.33
C ARG A 12 9.40 -0.37 2.84
N GLN A 13 10.16 0.60 3.36
CA GLN A 13 10.09 0.98 4.78
C GLN A 13 8.72 1.57 5.16
N GLN A 14 8.16 2.43 4.32
CA GLN A 14 6.83 3.01 4.55
C GLN A 14 5.73 1.94 4.52
N ILE A 15 5.78 1.01 3.55
CA ILE A 15 4.84 -0.12 3.48
C ILE A 15 4.94 -0.99 4.75
N ALA A 16 6.15 -1.27 5.24
CA ALA A 16 6.35 -2.01 6.47
C ALA A 16 5.82 -1.27 7.71
N ALA A 17 5.91 0.07 7.74
CA ALA A 17 5.30 0.88 8.80
C ALA A 17 3.77 0.80 8.75
N LEU A 18 3.16 1.02 7.58
CA LEU A 18 1.71 0.88 7.38
C LEU A 18 1.20 -0.49 7.83
N ARG A 19 1.89 -1.58 7.45
CA ARG A 19 1.54 -2.93 7.90
C ARG A 19 1.49 -3.04 9.42
N ARG A 20 2.49 -2.54 10.13
CA ARG A 20 2.54 -2.60 11.60
C ARG A 20 1.40 -1.81 12.23
N GLU A 21 1.08 -0.63 11.67
CA GLU A 21 -0.05 0.19 12.13
C GLU A 21 -1.39 -0.53 11.91
N ILE A 22 -1.60 -1.15 10.75
CA ILE A 22 -2.81 -1.91 10.44
C ILE A 22 -2.99 -3.07 11.43
N ILE A 23 -1.94 -3.85 11.67
CA ILE A 23 -1.97 -4.97 12.63
C ILE A 23 -2.26 -4.46 14.05
N ALA A 24 -1.67 -3.33 14.44
CA ALA A 24 -1.86 -2.74 15.77
C ALA A 24 -3.29 -2.23 16.00
N LEU A 25 -4.00 -1.80 14.96
CA LEU A 25 -5.41 -1.42 15.06
C LEU A 25 -6.32 -2.62 15.37
N ASN A 26 -5.91 -3.84 15.03
CA ASN A 26 -6.67 -5.07 15.28
C ASN A 26 -8.13 -5.00 14.76
N VAL A 27 -8.31 -4.43 13.57
CA VAL A 27 -9.61 -4.23 12.90
C VAL A 27 -9.84 -5.38 11.91
N SER A 28 -11.05 -5.93 11.87
CA SER A 28 -11.41 -6.97 10.89
C SER A 28 -11.51 -6.39 9.48
N GLU A 29 -11.38 -7.24 8.45
CA GLU A 29 -11.53 -6.78 7.06
C GLU A 29 -12.89 -6.14 6.80
N GLU A 30 -13.97 -6.73 7.31
CA GLU A 30 -15.33 -6.19 7.16
C GLU A 30 -15.43 -4.74 7.66
N GLN A 31 -14.89 -4.46 8.84
CA GLN A 31 -14.88 -3.11 9.40
C GLN A 31 -13.99 -2.15 8.62
N PHE A 32 -12.91 -2.67 8.03
CA PHE A 32 -11.94 -1.90 7.27
C PHE A 32 -12.48 -1.48 5.89
N VAL A 33 -13.13 -2.41 5.17
CA VAL A 33 -13.63 -2.21 3.80
C VAL A 33 -14.73 -1.16 3.73
N ASP A 34 -15.55 -1.00 4.77
CA ASP A 34 -16.61 0.02 4.83
C ASP A 34 -16.09 1.46 4.66
N TRP A 35 -14.81 1.69 4.95
CA TRP A 35 -14.14 3.00 4.86
C TRP A 35 -12.94 3.01 3.91
N PHE A 36 -12.69 1.90 3.22
CA PHE A 36 -11.51 1.69 2.40
C PHE A 36 -11.89 1.40 0.95
N ASP A 37 -11.26 2.11 0.01
CA ASP A 37 -11.47 1.90 -1.41
C ASP A 37 -10.73 0.65 -1.90
N ALA A 38 -11.31 -0.51 -1.59
CA ALA A 38 -10.78 -1.81 -1.97
C ALA A 38 -10.72 -2.03 -3.49
N GLN A 39 -11.41 -1.21 -4.30
CA GLN A 39 -11.34 -1.29 -5.77
C GLN A 39 -9.95 -0.89 -6.32
N LEU A 40 -9.17 -0.18 -5.51
CA LEU A 40 -7.76 0.10 -5.79
C LEU A 40 -6.85 -1.11 -5.57
N PHE A 41 -7.38 -2.24 -5.09
CA PHE A 41 -6.63 -3.47 -4.82
C PHE A 41 -7.26 -4.64 -5.56
N ARG A 42 -6.48 -5.69 -5.80
CA ARG A 42 -6.99 -6.95 -6.33
C ARG A 42 -7.72 -7.65 -5.18
N THR A 43 -8.99 -7.97 -5.40
CA THR A 43 -10.03 -8.38 -4.43
C THR A 43 -9.83 -9.76 -3.77
N THR A 44 -8.60 -10.19 -3.52
CA THR A 44 -8.30 -11.51 -2.93
C THR A 44 -7.68 -11.43 -1.53
N HIS A 45 -7.67 -10.25 -0.92
CA HIS A 45 -7.16 -10.06 0.43
C HIS A 45 -8.20 -10.56 1.43
N SER A 46 -7.75 -11.22 2.50
CA SER A 46 -8.60 -11.75 3.59
C SER A 46 -8.40 -11.02 4.92
N ALA A 47 -7.54 -10.01 4.92
CA ALA A 47 -7.17 -9.21 6.09
C ALA A 47 -6.58 -7.87 5.63
N PRO A 48 -6.79 -6.76 6.36
CA PRO A 48 -6.31 -5.43 5.96
C PRO A 48 -4.80 -5.33 5.71
N GLU A 49 -3.97 -6.08 6.44
CA GLU A 49 -2.52 -6.08 6.26
C GLU A 49 -2.06 -6.68 4.92
N HIS A 50 -2.91 -7.48 4.27
CA HIS A 50 -2.61 -8.08 2.97
C HIS A 50 -2.64 -7.04 1.83
N TYR A 51 -3.34 -5.92 1.99
CA TYR A 51 -3.24 -4.80 1.04
C TYR A 51 -1.79 -4.28 0.90
N CYS A 52 -0.97 -4.43 1.95
CA CYS A 52 0.46 -4.09 1.91
C CYS A 52 1.28 -5.08 1.06
N ASP A 53 0.83 -6.32 0.86
CA ASP A 53 1.52 -7.28 -0.02
C ASP A 53 1.44 -6.87 -1.48
N GLU A 54 0.26 -6.41 -1.93
CA GLU A 54 0.09 -5.91 -3.29
C GLU A 54 0.92 -4.66 -3.55
N LEU A 55 1.00 -3.74 -2.59
CA LEU A 55 1.89 -2.58 -2.65
C LEU A 55 3.36 -3.00 -2.79
N ALA A 56 3.82 -3.96 -1.99
CA ALA A 56 5.20 -4.46 -2.06
C ALA A 56 5.50 -5.15 -3.40
N GLN A 57 4.51 -5.87 -3.96
CA GLN A 57 4.60 -6.45 -5.30
C GLN A 57 4.70 -5.36 -6.38
N ASN A 58 3.85 -4.33 -6.33
CA ASN A 58 3.85 -3.22 -7.28
C ASN A 58 5.18 -2.45 -7.23
N VAL A 59 5.73 -2.18 -6.04
CA VAL A 59 7.06 -1.55 -5.89
C VAL A 59 8.17 -2.42 -6.49
N SER A 60 8.12 -3.73 -6.26
CA SER A 60 9.11 -4.65 -6.84
C SER A 60 8.99 -4.76 -8.37
N GLN A 61 7.78 -4.66 -8.92
CA GLN A 61 7.57 -4.57 -10.37
C GLN A 61 8.05 -3.24 -10.93
N LEU A 62 7.84 -2.13 -10.22
CA LEU A 62 8.27 -0.80 -10.64
C LEU A 62 9.80 -0.73 -10.73
N GLU A 63 10.49 -1.29 -9.73
CA GLU A 63 11.95 -1.37 -9.66
C GLU A 63 12.55 -2.17 -10.82
N ARG A 64 11.85 -3.22 -11.27
CA ARG A 64 12.31 -4.12 -12.34
C ARG A 64 11.85 -3.70 -13.74
N SER A 65 10.84 -2.85 -13.84
CA SER A 65 10.27 -2.43 -15.12
C SER A 65 11.25 -1.54 -15.88
N SER A 66 11.47 -1.87 -17.16
CA SER A 66 12.24 -1.04 -18.10
C SER A 66 11.35 -0.22 -19.05
N ARG A 67 10.03 -0.40 -18.99
CA ARG A 67 9.06 0.28 -19.86
C ARG A 67 8.49 1.52 -19.16
N SER A 68 8.64 2.69 -19.76
CA SER A 68 8.19 3.99 -19.23
C SER A 68 6.71 3.99 -18.86
N ASP A 69 5.83 3.51 -19.75
CA ASP A 69 4.38 3.56 -19.55
C ASP A 69 3.97 2.69 -18.36
N GLN A 70 4.61 1.52 -18.22
CA GLN A 70 4.38 0.62 -17.10
C GLN A 70 4.92 1.21 -15.79
N GLN A 71 6.07 1.88 -15.82
CA GLN A 71 6.61 2.57 -14.64
C GLN A 71 5.67 3.69 -14.18
N GLN A 72 5.16 4.51 -15.11
CA GLN A 72 4.24 5.59 -14.79
C GLN A 72 2.92 5.06 -14.23
N TRP A 73 2.37 4.02 -14.85
CA TRP A 73 1.15 3.36 -14.36
C TRP A 73 1.35 2.76 -12.96
N LEU A 74 2.46 2.05 -12.72
CA LEU A 74 2.79 1.48 -11.41
C LEU A 74 3.01 2.58 -10.36
N ALA A 75 3.70 3.67 -10.69
CA ALA A 75 3.93 4.78 -9.78
C ALA A 75 2.61 5.43 -9.34
N LEU A 76 1.71 5.71 -10.29
CA LEU A 76 0.38 6.25 -9.99
C LEU A 76 -0.44 5.26 -9.14
N ARG A 77 -0.40 3.97 -9.46
CA ARG A 77 -1.12 2.94 -8.71
C ARG A 77 -0.62 2.84 -7.26
N ILE A 78 0.69 2.83 -7.06
CA ILE A 78 1.33 2.80 -5.73
C ILE A 78 0.93 4.04 -4.92
N GLU A 79 0.97 5.23 -5.52
CA GLU A 79 0.57 6.47 -4.87
C GLU A 79 -0.90 6.41 -4.39
N GLN A 80 -1.82 6.00 -5.26
CA GLN A 80 -3.24 5.88 -4.94
C GLN A 80 -3.48 4.87 -3.80
N GLN A 81 -2.82 3.70 -3.87
CA GLN A 81 -2.94 2.65 -2.86
C GLN A 81 -2.36 3.08 -1.50
N MET A 82 -1.20 3.75 -1.49
CA MET A 82 -0.59 4.30 -0.27
C MET A 82 -1.49 5.36 0.38
N LEU A 83 -2.06 6.27 -0.43
CA LEU A 83 -2.94 7.32 0.05
C LEU A 83 -4.24 6.74 0.65
N ALA A 84 -4.83 5.74 0.00
CA ALA A 84 -6.02 5.05 0.49
C ALA A 84 -5.77 4.39 1.85
N LEU A 85 -4.67 3.63 2.00
CA LEU A 85 -4.32 2.99 3.27
C LEU A 85 -4.04 4.01 4.37
N THR A 86 -3.30 5.08 4.06
CA THR A 86 -2.98 6.12 5.05
C THR A 86 -4.25 6.82 5.55
N ARG A 87 -5.23 7.06 4.67
CA ARG A 87 -6.52 7.66 5.06
C ARG A 87 -7.35 6.71 5.93
N ALA A 88 -7.42 5.43 5.55
CA ALA A 88 -8.11 4.42 6.36
C ALA A 88 -7.49 4.32 7.76
N LEU A 89 -6.17 4.20 7.85
CA LEU A 89 -5.43 4.17 9.11
C LEU A 89 -5.74 5.40 9.99
N ALA A 90 -5.64 6.60 9.42
CA ALA A 90 -5.92 7.84 10.16
C ALA A 90 -7.35 7.92 10.68
N TYR A 91 -8.32 7.35 9.95
CA TYR A 91 -9.70 7.26 10.41
C TYR A 91 -9.83 6.32 11.63
N PHE A 92 -9.28 5.11 11.54
CA PHE A 92 -9.35 4.15 12.65
C PHE A 92 -8.57 4.62 13.88
N GLN A 93 -7.38 5.21 13.70
CA GLN A 93 -6.57 5.78 14.79
C GLN A 93 -7.29 6.92 15.55
N ARG A 94 -8.21 7.64 14.90
CA ARG A 94 -9.03 8.68 15.57
C ARG A 94 -10.24 8.10 16.31
N LYS A 95 -10.67 6.90 15.92
CA LYS A 95 -11.87 6.25 16.45
C LYS A 95 -11.55 5.36 17.65
N THR A 96 -10.31 4.83 17.73
CA THR A 96 -9.76 4.09 18.86
C THR A 96 -9.32 5.04 19.98
#